data_AF-A0A960W3J4-F1
#
_entry.id   AF-A0A960W3J4-F1
#
_cell.length_a   1.000
_cell.length_b   1.000
_cell.length_c   1.000
_cell.angle_alpha   90.00
_cell.angle_beta   90.00
_cell.angle_gamma   90.00
#
_symmetry.space_group_name_H-M   'P 1'
#
loop_
_entity.id
_entity.type
_entity.pdbx_description
1 polymer ?
#
loop_
_entity_poly.entity_id
_entity_poly.type
_entity_poly.pdbx_seq_one_letter_code
_entity_poly.pdbx_strand_id
1 'polypeptide(L)'
;MNIKDANLSATFFEDEEPEKFIELKIFGKIYQVPSEFSLLKSFQYVAETYKDYQINLTKHCWSGICKNCLCKFQDEQLGKAKGLACLMDTDESIELIQIPRTMKKLTKKEDR
;
A
#
# COMPACT_ATOMS: atom_id res chain seq x y z
N MET A 1 17.66 11.93 16.28
CA MET A 1 17.49 11.75 14.82
C MET A 1 16.14 12.33 14.47
N ASN A 2 16.12 13.56 13.95
CA ASN A 2 14.90 14.30 13.65
C ASN A 2 14.40 13.88 12.26
N ILE A 3 13.28 13.17 12.22
CA ILE A 3 12.52 12.94 10.99
C ILE A 3 11.64 14.18 10.82
N LYS A 4 12.19 15.24 10.26
CA LYS A 4 11.47 16.42 9.79
C LYS A 4 12.06 16.80 8.45
N ASP A 5 11.77 16.02 7.41
CA ASP A 5 11.97 16.41 6.01
C ASP A 5 11.35 15.35 5.10
N ALA A 6 10.03 15.23 5.17
CA ALA A 6 9.24 14.66 4.09
C ALA A 6 8.27 15.74 3.62
N ASN A 7 8.82 16.80 3.01
CA ASN A 7 8.09 17.68 2.13
C ASN A 7 7.72 16.85 0.89
N LEU A 8 6.66 16.06 1.00
CA LEU A 8 6.10 15.35 -0.12
C LEU A 8 4.90 16.17 -0.62
N SER A 9 5.08 16.73 -1.81
CA SER A 9 4.03 17.40 -2.57
C SER A 9 2.81 16.50 -2.72
N ALA A 10 1.85 16.65 -1.81
CA ALA A 10 0.53 16.06 -1.84
C ALA A 10 -0.32 16.83 -2.86
N THR A 11 -0.07 16.63 -4.15
CA THR A 11 -0.81 17.30 -5.23
C THR A 11 -1.98 16.48 -5.78
N PHE A 12 -2.47 15.47 -5.05
CA PHE A 12 -3.56 14.60 -5.51
C PHE A 12 -4.69 14.32 -4.51
N PHE A 13 -4.64 14.91 -3.31
CA PHE A 13 -5.75 14.83 -2.34
C PHE A 13 -6.28 16.25 -2.13
N GLU A 14 -7.55 16.48 -2.44
CA GLU A 14 -8.21 17.78 -2.26
C GLU A 14 -8.09 18.22 -0.78
N ASP A 15 -7.37 19.34 -0.57
CA ASP A 15 -7.37 20.31 0.54
C ASP A 15 -7.35 19.87 2.03
N GLU A 16 -7.25 18.60 2.40
CA GLU A 16 -7.08 18.19 3.81
C GLU A 16 -5.84 17.31 4.01
N GLU A 17 -4.90 17.81 4.84
CA GLU A 17 -3.81 16.99 5.34
C GLU A 17 -4.38 15.85 6.20
N PRO A 18 -3.93 14.60 5.99
CA PRO A 18 -4.44 13.47 6.76
C PRO A 18 -4.21 13.67 8.25
N GLU A 19 -5.28 13.61 9.04
CA GLU A 19 -5.26 13.90 10.48
C GLU A 19 -4.39 12.89 11.27
N LYS A 20 -4.25 11.67 10.75
CA LYS A 20 -3.56 10.57 11.43
C LYS A 20 -2.85 9.64 10.45
N PHE A 21 -1.63 9.28 10.80
CA PHE A 21 -0.85 8.24 10.13
C PHE A 21 -0.77 6.98 10.98
N ILE A 22 -0.71 5.84 10.31
CA ILE A 22 -0.54 4.51 10.90
C ILE A 22 0.63 3.77 10.23
N GLU A 23 1.16 2.76 10.92
CA GLU A 23 2.24 1.92 10.41
C GLU A 23 1.69 0.76 9.58
N LEU A 24 2.00 0.75 8.29
CA LEU A 24 1.68 -0.36 7.39
C LEU A 24 2.93 -1.20 7.12
N LYS A 25 2.85 -2.50 7.45
CA LYS A 25 3.93 -3.47 7.20
C LYS A 25 3.78 -4.11 5.83
N ILE A 26 4.78 -3.95 4.96
CA ILE A 26 4.80 -4.55 3.62
C ILE A 26 6.11 -5.29 3.40
N PHE A 27 6.04 -6.61 3.23
CA PHE A 27 7.22 -7.49 3.04
C PHE A 27 8.33 -7.24 4.09
N GLY A 28 7.95 -7.11 5.37
CA GLY A 28 8.87 -6.83 6.47
C GLY A 28 9.40 -5.38 6.57
N LYS A 29 8.96 -4.46 5.70
CA LYS A 29 9.26 -3.03 5.80
C LYS A 29 8.08 -2.26 6.36
N ILE A 30 8.35 -1.18 7.09
CA ILE A 30 7.33 -0.32 7.71
C ILE A 30 7.21 0.96 6.91
N TYR A 31 5.99 1.33 6.55
CA TYR A 31 5.64 2.55 5.85
C TYR A 31 4.61 3.34 6.65
N GLN A 32 4.70 4.67 6.66
CA GLN A 32 3.67 5.51 7.25
C GLN A 32 2.65 5.87 6.17
N VAL A 33 1.39 5.60 6.46
CA VAL A 33 0.28 5.87 5.54
C VAL A 33 -0.88 6.50 6.29
N PRO A 34 -1.71 7.31 5.63
CA PRO A 34 -2.90 7.86 6.26
C PRO A 34 -3.86 6.78 6.74
N SER A 35 -4.45 6.97 7.92
CA SER A 35 -5.30 5.98 8.60
C SER A 35 -6.64 5.74 7.91
N GLU A 36 -7.14 6.76 7.20
CA GLU A 36 -8.41 6.75 6.48
C GLU A 36 -8.30 6.13 5.08
N PHE A 37 -7.09 5.72 4.68
CA PHE A 37 -6.90 5.13 3.36
C PHE A 37 -7.27 3.65 3.37
N SER A 38 -8.05 3.25 2.36
CA SER A 38 -8.12 1.83 1.99
C SER A 38 -6.74 1.30 1.67
N LEU A 39 -6.53 0.01 1.84
CA LEU A 39 -5.23 -0.61 1.65
C LEU A 39 -4.66 -0.42 0.25
N LEU A 40 -5.52 -0.41 -0.79
CA LEU A 40 -5.09 -0.11 -2.16
C LEU A 40 -4.61 1.34 -2.31
N LYS A 41 -5.29 2.30 -1.66
CA LYS A 41 -4.89 3.71 -1.63
C LYS A 41 -3.60 3.90 -0.85
N SER A 42 -3.41 3.16 0.25
CA SER A 42 -2.15 3.10 0.99
C SER A 42 -1.01 2.58 0.12
N PHE A 43 -1.23 1.55 -0.73
CA PHE A 43 -0.20 1.12 -1.68
C PHE A 43 0.15 2.18 -2.72
N GLN A 44 -0.85 2.95 -3.18
CA GLN A 44 -0.61 4.08 -4.09
C GLN A 44 0.24 5.14 -3.41
N TYR A 45 -0.17 5.56 -2.21
CA TYR A 45 0.57 6.51 -1.40
C TYR A 45 2.01 6.05 -1.19
N VAL A 46 2.22 4.79 -0.78
CA VAL A 46 3.57 4.27 -0.54
C VAL A 46 4.41 4.30 -1.83
N ALA A 47 3.83 3.97 -2.99
CA ALA A 47 4.55 3.97 -4.25
C ALA A 47 4.88 5.38 -4.79
N GLU A 48 4.11 6.40 -4.41
CA GLU A 48 4.36 7.81 -4.76
C GLU A 48 5.33 8.47 -3.76
N THR A 49 5.22 8.12 -2.47
CA THR A 49 6.02 8.67 -1.36
C THR A 49 7.40 8.01 -1.24
N TYR A 50 7.47 6.69 -1.35
CA TYR A 50 8.68 5.91 -1.09
C TYR A 50 9.23 5.29 -2.38
N LYS A 51 10.50 5.58 -2.69
CA LYS A 51 11.14 5.12 -3.94
C LYS A 51 11.42 3.62 -3.99
N ASP A 52 11.46 2.96 -2.84
CA ASP A 52 11.85 1.56 -2.68
C ASP A 52 10.68 0.58 -2.80
N TYR A 53 9.45 1.09 -2.93
CA TYR A 53 8.26 0.30 -3.18
C TYR A 53 7.63 0.70 -4.50
N GLN A 54 7.55 -0.25 -5.44
CA GLN A 54 6.95 0.02 -6.74
C GLN A 54 5.85 -0.99 -7.05
N ILE A 55 4.65 -0.47 -7.26
CA ILE A 55 3.46 -1.26 -7.54
C ILE A 55 2.78 -0.75 -8.82
N ASN A 56 2.16 -1.64 -9.57
CA ASN A 56 1.40 -1.31 -10.76
C ASN A 56 -0.09 -1.22 -10.40
N LEU A 57 -0.66 -0.02 -10.53
CA LEU A 57 -2.06 0.25 -10.23
C LEU A 57 -2.96 0.47 -11.45
N THR A 58 -2.42 0.34 -12.67
CA THR A 58 -3.14 0.67 -13.92
C THR A 58 -4.33 -0.23 -14.26
N LYS A 59 -4.55 -1.33 -13.53
CA LYS A 59 -5.59 -2.35 -13.84
C LYS A 59 -6.55 -2.61 -12.68
N HIS A 60 -6.82 -1.62 -11.82
CA HIS A 60 -7.75 -1.79 -10.69
C HIS A 60 -9.02 -0.98 -10.85
N CYS A 61 -10.14 -1.55 -10.42
CA CYS A 61 -11.47 -0.96 -10.57
C CYS A 61 -12.01 -0.30 -9.29
N TRP A 62 -11.27 -0.39 -8.18
CA TRP A 62 -11.64 0.11 -6.84
C TRP A 62 -12.97 -0.42 -6.25
N SER A 63 -13.72 -1.23 -6.99
CA SER A 63 -15.04 -1.78 -6.63
C SER A 63 -15.05 -3.28 -6.35
N GLY A 64 -13.89 -3.95 -6.41
CA GLY A 64 -13.76 -5.39 -6.19
C GLY A 64 -14.15 -6.29 -7.37
N ILE A 65 -14.69 -5.74 -8.46
CA ILE A 65 -15.13 -6.50 -9.65
C ILE A 65 -13.96 -7.23 -10.33
N CYS A 66 -12.84 -6.55 -10.57
CA CYS A 66 -11.73 -7.11 -11.34
C CYS A 66 -10.87 -8.14 -10.59
N LYS A 67 -10.95 -8.16 -9.25
CA LYS A 67 -10.14 -9.00 -8.33
C LYS A 67 -8.61 -8.91 -8.52
N ASN A 68 -8.11 -7.92 -9.26
CA ASN A 68 -6.69 -7.74 -9.56
C ASN A 68 -5.85 -7.31 -8.34
N CYS A 69 -6.49 -6.87 -7.26
CA CYS A 69 -5.89 -6.48 -6.00
C CYS A 69 -6.07 -7.53 -4.88
N LEU A 70 -6.30 -8.80 -5.24
CA LEU A 70 -6.38 -9.89 -4.27
C LEU A 70 -5.00 -10.19 -3.68
N CYS A 71 -4.79 -9.78 -2.44
CA CYS A 71 -3.55 -9.93 -1.71
C CYS A 71 -3.70 -10.97 -0.59
N LYS A 72 -2.57 -11.45 -0.06
CA LYS A 72 -2.52 -12.20 1.19
C LYS A 72 -1.87 -11.37 2.26
N PHE A 73 -2.41 -11.47 3.45
CA PHE A 73 -1.96 -10.74 4.63
C PHE A 73 -1.75 -11.70 5.79
N GLN A 74 -0.90 -11.30 6.70
CA GLN A 74 -0.74 -11.87 8.01
C GLN A 74 -1.33 -10.87 9.01
N ASP A 75 -2.39 -11.28 9.68
CA ASP A 75 -2.97 -10.59 10.82
C ASP A 75 -2.41 -11.23 12.09
N GLU A 76 -2.06 -10.42 13.08
CA GLU A 76 -1.49 -10.91 14.35
C GLU A 76 -2.48 -11.75 15.16
N GLN A 77 -3.78 -11.47 15.05
CA GLN A 77 -4.86 -12.14 15.80
C GLN A 77 -5.50 -13.28 15.00
N LEU A 78 -5.76 -13.06 13.71
CA LEU A 78 -6.55 -13.96 12.85
C LEU A 78 -5.68 -14.89 12.00
N GLY A 79 -4.37 -14.65 11.92
CA GLY A 79 -3.47 -15.45 11.11
C GLY A 79 -3.45 -15.03 9.64
N LYS A 80 -3.28 -15.98 8.72
CA LYS A 80 -3.15 -15.69 7.29
C LYS A 80 -4.53 -15.53 6.63
N ALA A 81 -4.78 -14.36 6.05
CA ALA A 81 -6.01 -14.04 5.36
C ALA A 81 -5.76 -13.65 3.89
N LYS A 82 -6.84 -13.64 3.11
CA LYS A 82 -6.89 -13.12 1.73
C LYS A 82 -7.97 -12.06 1.66
N GLY A 83 -7.69 -10.97 0.97
CA GLY A 83 -8.68 -9.92 0.76
C GLY A 83 -8.35 -9.03 -0.42
N LEU A 84 -9.38 -8.34 -0.91
CA LEU A 84 -9.27 -7.38 -1.98
C LEU A 84 -8.81 -6.05 -1.39
N ALA A 85 -7.60 -5.61 -1.72
CA ALA A 85 -7.03 -4.39 -1.12
C ALA A 85 -7.89 -3.13 -1.34
N CYS A 86 -8.73 -3.10 -2.38
CA CYS A 86 -9.64 -1.96 -2.61
C CYS A 86 -10.87 -1.93 -1.70
N LEU A 87 -11.18 -3.03 -1.01
CA LEU A 87 -12.34 -3.15 -0.11
C LEU A 87 -11.91 -3.35 1.35
N MET A 88 -10.61 -3.24 1.62
CA MET A 88 -10.05 -3.39 2.97
C MET A 88 -9.56 -2.04 3.45
N ASP A 89 -9.85 -1.74 4.70
CA ASP A 89 -9.24 -0.63 5.41
C ASP A 89 -7.80 -0.97 5.79
N THR A 90 -6.97 0.05 5.96
CA THR A 90 -5.59 -0.14 6.42
C THR A 90 -5.58 -0.22 7.94
N ASP A 91 -4.90 -1.23 8.48
CA ASP A 91 -4.78 -1.45 9.92
C ASP A 91 -3.33 -1.82 10.29
N GLU A 92 -2.87 -1.37 11.46
CA GLU A 92 -1.49 -1.56 11.96
C GLU A 92 -1.15 -3.02 12.27
N SER A 93 -2.17 -3.85 12.53
CA SER A 93 -2.03 -5.28 12.80
C SER A 93 -1.80 -6.11 11.53
N ILE A 94 -1.93 -5.51 10.34
CA ILE A 94 -1.86 -6.20 9.05
C ILE A 94 -0.46 -6.09 8.46
N GLU A 95 0.13 -7.24 8.17
CA GLU A 95 1.33 -7.35 7.34
C GLU A 95 1.01 -7.93 5.96
N LEU A 96 1.39 -7.21 4.90
CA LEU A 96 1.30 -7.71 3.53
C LEU A 96 2.42 -8.72 3.26
N ILE A 97 2.02 -9.99 3.10
CA ILE A 97 2.93 -11.12 2.83
C ILE A 97 2.96 -11.51 1.34
N GLN A 98 1.93 -11.18 0.56
CA GLN A 98 1.91 -11.51 -0.87
C GLN A 98 1.02 -10.56 -1.68
N ILE A 99 1.58 -9.95 -2.73
CA ILE A 99 0.84 -9.23 -3.77
C ILE A 99 0.63 -10.08 -5.03
N PRO A 100 -0.48 -9.88 -5.76
CA PRO A 100 -0.73 -10.57 -7.02
C PRO A 100 0.23 -10.09 -8.12
N ARG A 101 0.50 -10.94 -9.10
CA ARG A 101 1.42 -10.63 -10.22
C ARG A 101 0.97 -9.43 -11.05
N THR A 102 -0.33 -9.21 -11.12
CA THR A 102 -0.96 -8.04 -11.77
C THR A 102 -0.51 -6.71 -11.18
N MET A 103 -0.11 -6.70 -9.91
CA MET A 103 0.36 -5.52 -9.19
C MET A 103 1.88 -5.40 -9.14
N LYS A 104 2.61 -6.48 -9.41
CA LYS A 104 4.08 -6.41 -9.42
C LYS A 104 4.53 -5.55 -10.60
N LYS A 105 5.30 -4.51 -10.32
CA LYS A 105 6.03 -3.83 -11.39
C LYS A 105 7.10 -4.81 -11.88
N LEU A 106 7.06 -5.15 -13.16
CA LEU A 106 8.13 -5.92 -13.79
C LEU A 106 9.36 -5.01 -13.82
N THR A 107 10.24 -5.13 -12.83
CA THR A 107 11.63 -4.73 -13.04
C THR A 107 12.12 -5.62 -14.17
N LYS A 108 12.41 -5.05 -15.34
CA LYS A 108 13.23 -5.76 -16.31
C LYS A 108 14.48 -6.16 -15.52
N LYS A 109 14.76 -7.46 -15.44
CA LYS A 109 16.11 -7.88 -15.09
C LYS A 109 17.01 -7.18 -16.10
N GLU A 110 17.88 -6.30 -15.63
CA GLU A 110 19.13 -6.07 -16.33
C GLU A 110 19.88 -7.40 -16.22
N ASP A 111 19.65 -8.27 -17.20
CA ASP A 111 20.58 -9.33 -17.56
C ASP A 111 21.85 -8.64 -18.08
N ARG A 112 22.82 -8.42 -17.20
CA ARG A 112 24.24 -8.23 -17.54
C ARG A 112 25.12 -8.81 -16.46
#